data_AF-A0A538N222-F1
#
_entry.id   AF-A0A538N222-F1
#
_cell.length_a   1.000
_cell.length_b   1.000
_cell.length_c   1.000
_cell.angle_alpha   90.00
_cell.angle_beta   90.00
_cell.angle_gamma   90.00
#
_symmetry.space_group_name_H-M   'P 1'
#
loop_
_entity.id
_entity.type
_entity.pdbx_description
1 polymer ?
#
loop_
_entity_poly.entity_id
_entity_poly.type
_entity_poly.pdbx_seq_one_letter_code
_entity_poly.pdbx_strand_id
1 'polypeptide(L)'
;MQFRVLGPVEIHADGREVPLTRRQLRCLLAILLLDPGRVVPAQRLCALMWNGEAPEVTLPRLRSQVARLRGVLARAGTVDVALELAPGGYRLRVDPEAVDAQRFRRLVERAAATPDPLVRDAAPGDRTSTGRRAAPATARAQRGRVEGEAPRWLPAPARPARSTWAGT
;
A
#
# COMPACT_ATOMS: atom_id res chain seq x y z
N MET A 1 11.46 -2.96 -9.50
CA MET A 1 11.28 -2.73 -8.04
C MET A 1 9.81 -2.80 -7.68
N GLN A 2 9.45 -3.33 -6.51
CA GLN A 2 8.07 -3.40 -6.01
C GLN A 2 8.02 -2.92 -4.56
N PHE A 3 6.91 -2.31 -4.16
CA PHE A 3 6.68 -1.77 -2.83
C PHE A 3 5.41 -2.36 -2.23
N ARG A 4 5.51 -2.83 -1.00
CA ARG A 4 4.38 -3.34 -0.23
C ARG A 4 4.12 -2.43 0.96
N VAL A 5 2.89 -1.96 1.10
CA VAL A 5 2.44 -1.08 2.18
C VAL A 5 1.10 -1.49 2.78
N LEU A 6 0.38 -2.46 2.19
CA LEU A 6 -0.84 -3.03 2.77
C LEU A 6 -0.57 -4.08 3.87
N GLY A 7 0.61 -4.03 4.46
CA GLY A 7 1.13 -4.92 5.49
C GLY A 7 2.42 -4.32 6.05
N PRO A 8 3.43 -5.14 6.39
CA PRO A 8 4.77 -4.63 6.64
C PRO A 8 5.27 -3.81 5.44
N VAL A 9 5.92 -2.68 5.72
CA VAL A 9 6.51 -1.82 4.67
C VAL A 9 7.77 -2.49 4.15
N GLU A 10 7.70 -3.02 2.94
CA GLU A 10 8.76 -3.80 2.29
C GLU A 10 9.14 -3.21 0.93
N ILE A 11 10.41 -3.35 0.57
CA ILE A 11 10.93 -3.06 -0.77
C ILE A 11 11.42 -4.37 -1.35
N HIS A 12 10.96 -4.74 -2.53
CA HIS A 12 11.49 -5.87 -3.28
C HIS A 12 12.18 -5.38 -4.56
N ALA A 13 13.43 -5.79 -4.77
CA ALA A 13 14.20 -5.54 -5.98
C ALA A 13 14.71 -6.87 -6.53
N ASP A 14 14.49 -7.12 -7.83
CA ASP A 14 14.88 -8.36 -8.50
C ASP A 14 14.46 -9.64 -7.75
N GLY A 15 13.25 -9.63 -7.20
CA GLY A 15 12.68 -10.75 -6.45
C GLY A 15 13.24 -10.94 -5.02
N ARG A 16 14.14 -10.07 -4.56
CA ARG A 16 14.73 -10.11 -3.21
C ARG A 16 14.25 -8.94 -2.36
N GLU A 17 14.05 -9.19 -1.08
CA GLU A 17 13.74 -8.14 -0.12
C GLU A 17 14.98 -7.27 0.12
N VAL A 18 14.79 -5.94 0.04
CA VAL A 18 15.80 -4.94 0.37
C VAL A 18 15.57 -4.52 1.82
N PRO A 19 16.52 -4.76 2.73
CA PRO A 19 16.29 -4.57 4.16
C PRO A 19 16.07 -3.09 4.53
N LEU A 20 14.91 -2.81 5.15
CA LEU A 20 14.57 -1.52 5.74
C LEU A 20 14.61 -1.59 7.27
N THR A 21 15.81 -1.63 7.83
CA THR A 21 16.04 -1.90 9.27
C THR A 21 15.45 -0.83 10.21
N ARG A 22 15.32 0.42 9.76
CA ARG A 22 14.89 1.53 10.62
C ARG A 22 13.41 1.82 10.46
N ARG A 23 12.66 1.82 11.57
CA ARG A 23 11.24 2.24 11.62
C ARG A 23 10.98 3.59 10.94
N GLN A 24 11.84 4.58 11.19
CA GLN A 24 11.70 5.92 10.60
C GLN A 24 11.83 5.92 9.06
N LEU A 25 12.65 5.04 8.48
CA LEU A 25 12.74 4.91 7.02
C LEU A 25 11.48 4.27 6.44
N ARG A 26 10.95 3.24 7.12
CA ARG A 26 9.67 2.61 6.74
C ARG A 26 8.52 3.61 6.78
N CYS A 27 8.43 4.43 7.83
CA CYS A 27 7.42 5.50 7.92
C CYS A 27 7.56 6.52 6.78
N LEU A 28 8.76 7.05 6.55
CA LEU A 28 9.01 8.01 5.47
C LEU A 28 8.60 7.44 4.10
N LEU A 29 9.03 6.21 3.83
CA LEU A 29 8.70 5.54 2.58
C LEU A 29 7.19 5.32 2.43
N ALA A 30 6.52 4.81 3.47
CA ALA A 30 5.08 4.59 3.45
C ALA A 30 4.32 5.88 3.12
N ILE A 31 4.64 6.99 3.78
CA ILE A 31 3.98 8.29 3.54
C ILE A 31 4.13 8.72 2.07
N LEU A 32 5.33 8.57 1.49
CA LEU A 32 5.60 8.96 0.11
C LEU A 32 4.93 8.02 -0.92
N LEU A 33 4.69 6.75 -0.57
CA LEU A 33 4.04 5.76 -1.43
C LEU A 33 2.50 5.86 -1.44
N LEU A 34 1.90 6.57 -0.47
CA LEU A 34 0.45 6.80 -0.45
C LEU A 34 -0.04 7.65 -1.63
N ASP A 35 0.82 8.56 -2.10
CA ASP A 35 0.59 9.42 -3.27
C ASP A 35 1.87 9.54 -4.10
N PRO A 36 2.25 8.48 -4.85
CA PRO A 36 3.47 8.50 -5.65
C PRO A 36 3.41 9.58 -6.72
N GLY A 37 4.55 10.24 -6.97
CA GLY A 37 4.65 11.35 -7.91
C GLY A 37 4.13 12.69 -7.38
N ARG A 38 3.50 12.74 -6.20
CA ARG A 38 3.06 13.99 -5.57
C ARG A 38 4.13 14.56 -4.65
N VAL A 39 4.23 15.88 -4.59
CA VAL A 39 5.09 16.57 -3.62
C VAL A 39 4.40 16.54 -2.25
N VAL A 40 5.09 15.98 -1.26
CA VAL A 40 4.70 16.03 0.14
C VAL A 40 5.51 17.11 0.86
N PRO A 41 4.86 18.13 1.47
CA PRO A 41 5.57 19.20 2.16
C PRO A 41 6.47 18.69 3.29
N ALA A 42 7.65 19.28 3.44
CA ALA A 42 8.62 18.86 4.47
C ALA A 42 8.05 18.98 5.89
N GLN A 43 7.26 20.02 6.17
CA GLN A 43 6.57 20.19 7.45
C GLN A 43 5.56 19.08 7.72
N ARG A 44 4.81 18.65 6.69
CA ARG A 44 3.86 17.53 6.82
C ARG A 44 4.56 16.21 7.06
N LEU A 45 5.68 15.95 6.39
CA LEU A 45 6.52 14.78 6.67
C LEU A 45 7.02 14.80 8.11
N CYS A 46 7.47 15.96 8.60
CA CYS A 46 7.90 16.09 9.98
C CYS A 46 6.77 15.79 10.98
N ALA A 47 5.59 16.40 10.78
CA ALA A 47 4.43 16.19 11.65
C ALA A 47 4.01 14.71 11.71
N LEU A 48 4.00 14.01 10.58
CA LEU A 48 3.62 12.59 10.50
C LEU A 48 4.68 11.65 11.11
N MET A 49 5.97 12.00 11.02
CA MET A 49 7.07 11.14 11.49
C MET A 49 7.39 11.32 12.98
N TRP A 50 7.17 12.52 13.53
CA TRP A 50 7.51 12.89 14.91
C TRP A 50 6.33 13.44 15.71
N ASN A 51 5.09 13.13 15.30
CA ASN A 51 3.87 13.42 16.05
C ASN A 51 3.72 14.90 16.48
N GLY A 52 4.00 15.84 15.57
CA GLY A 52 3.84 17.28 15.83
C GLY A 52 5.01 17.98 16.53
N GLU A 53 6.17 17.34 16.68
CA GLU A 53 7.40 18.02 17.13
C GLU A 53 7.76 19.21 16.20
N ALA A 54 8.38 20.24 16.77
CA ALA A 54 8.65 21.51 16.08
C ALA A 54 9.54 21.31 14.82
N PRO A 55 9.20 21.94 13.67
CA PRO A 55 9.92 21.76 12.42
C PRO A 55 11.42 22.05 12.49
N GLU A 56 11.84 23.01 13.30
CA GLU A 56 13.26 23.41 13.44
C GLU A 56 14.13 22.24 13.93
N VAL A 57 13.59 21.39 14.80
CA VAL A 57 14.26 20.22 15.36
C VAL A 57 14.19 19.03 14.39
N THR A 58 13.07 18.87 13.69
CA THR A 58 12.79 17.69 12.87
C THR A 58 13.31 17.81 11.44
N LEU A 59 13.43 19.02 10.87
CA LEU A 59 13.90 19.23 9.49
C LEU A 59 15.30 18.67 9.24
N PRO A 60 16.31 18.89 10.11
CA PRO A 60 17.61 18.25 9.95
C PRO A 60 17.52 16.72 9.99
N ARG A 61 16.70 16.17 10.89
CA ARG A 61 16.46 14.71 11.00
C ARG A 61 15.82 14.16 9.72
N LEU A 62 14.84 14.87 9.15
CA LEU A 62 14.19 14.50 7.89
C LEU A 62 15.19 14.43 6.74
N ARG A 63 16.05 15.44 6.59
CA ARG A 63 17.11 15.44 5.56
C ARG A 63 18.01 14.22 5.69
N SER A 64 18.41 13.85 6.92
CA SER A 64 19.19 12.63 7.16
C SER A 64 18.43 11.35 6.80
N GLN A 65 17.13 11.26 7.10
CA GLN A 65 16.33 10.08 6.69
C GLN A 65 16.17 10.01 5.17
N VAL A 66 15.95 11.15 4.49
CA VAL A 66 15.87 11.20 3.03
C VAL A 66 17.17 10.76 2.37
N ALA A 67 18.32 11.25 2.85
CA ALA A 67 19.63 10.84 2.34
C ALA A 67 19.86 9.32 2.52
N ARG A 68 19.48 8.78 3.67
CA ARG A 68 19.56 7.33 3.93
C ARG A 68 18.63 6.54 3.02
N LEU A 69 17.39 6.98 2.85
CA LEU A 69 16.43 6.33 1.97
C LEU A 69 16.92 6.32 0.52
N ARG A 70 17.46 7.44 0.02
CA ARG A 70 18.12 7.51 -1.29
C ARG A 70 19.24 6.48 -1.41
N GLY A 71 20.07 6.35 -0.38
CA GLY A 71 21.13 5.33 -0.36
C GLY A 71 20.60 3.90 -0.42
N VAL A 72 19.49 3.58 0.26
CA VAL A 72 18.85 2.26 0.17
C VAL A 72 18.31 2.02 -1.25
N LEU A 73 17.58 2.98 -1.80
CA LEU A 73 16.99 2.87 -3.14
C LEU A 73 18.05 2.73 -4.24
N ALA A 74 19.14 3.50 -4.15
CA ALA A 74 20.25 3.42 -5.09
C ALA A 74 20.94 2.05 -5.07
N ARG A 75 21.17 1.48 -3.88
CA ARG A 75 21.76 0.14 -3.74
C ARG A 75 20.85 -0.99 -4.24
N ALA A 76 19.54 -0.74 -4.27
CA ALA A 76 18.58 -1.69 -4.84
C ALA A 76 18.59 -1.73 -6.38
N GLY A 77 19.36 -0.86 -7.04
CA GLY A 77 19.75 -1.03 -8.44
C GLY A 77 18.69 -0.71 -9.50
N THR A 78 17.58 -0.05 -9.15
CA THR A 78 16.52 0.27 -10.13
C THR A 78 16.52 1.75 -10.50
N VAL A 79 16.63 2.07 -11.79
CA VAL A 79 16.65 3.45 -12.34
C VAL A 79 15.26 4.13 -12.26
N ASP A 80 14.20 3.34 -12.18
CA ASP A 80 12.81 3.81 -12.28
C ASP A 80 12.23 4.40 -10.98
N VAL A 81 13.03 4.48 -9.91
CA VAL A 81 12.61 5.05 -8.62
C VAL A 81 13.48 6.24 -8.25
N ALA A 82 12.87 7.42 -8.13
CA ALA A 82 13.57 8.65 -7.81
C ALA A 82 12.93 9.38 -6.63
N LEU A 83 13.70 9.55 -5.54
CA LEU A 83 13.32 10.42 -4.42
C LEU A 83 13.90 11.82 -4.62
N GLU A 84 13.08 12.74 -5.10
CA GLU A 84 13.47 14.08 -5.51
C GLU A 84 13.20 15.11 -4.41
N LEU A 85 14.04 16.16 -4.38
CA LEU A 85 13.74 17.39 -3.67
C LEU A 85 12.92 18.28 -4.62
N ALA A 86 11.75 18.73 -4.18
CA ALA A 86 10.90 19.64 -4.91
C ALA A 86 10.73 20.94 -4.11
N PRO A 87 10.24 22.03 -4.72
CA PRO A 87 9.93 23.26 -3.98
C PRO A 87 9.03 22.97 -2.76
N GLY A 88 9.55 23.24 -1.55
CA GLY A 88 8.82 23.06 -0.29
C GLY A 88 8.70 21.63 0.24
N GLY A 89 9.26 20.61 -0.43
CA GLY A 89 9.03 19.22 0.01
C GLY A 89 9.79 18.15 -0.77
N TYR A 90 9.29 16.92 -0.65
CA TYR A 90 9.89 15.75 -1.28
C TYR A 90 8.86 15.02 -2.12
N ARG A 91 9.32 14.43 -3.22
CA ARG A 91 8.49 13.63 -4.13
C ARG A 91 9.18 12.30 -4.37
N LEU A 92 8.44 11.20 -4.25
CA LEU A 92 8.90 9.89 -4.69
C LEU A 92 8.26 9.57 -6.04
N ARG A 93 9.06 9.53 -7.10
CA ARG A 93 8.63 9.05 -8.41
C ARG A 93 8.87 7.55 -8.49
N VAL A 94 7.80 6.84 -8.82
CA VAL A 94 7.75 5.40 -9.00
C VAL A 94 6.52 5.11 -9.86
N ASP A 95 6.56 4.04 -10.64
CA ASP A 95 5.37 3.52 -11.31
C ASP A 95 4.28 3.16 -10.26
N PRO A 96 3.07 3.73 -10.33
CA PRO A 96 1.97 3.37 -9.44
C PRO A 96 1.68 1.85 -9.43
N GLU A 97 1.88 1.12 -10.53
CA GLU A 97 1.67 -0.33 -10.57
C GLU A 97 2.72 -1.12 -9.77
N ALA A 98 3.85 -0.50 -9.43
CA ALA A 98 4.85 -1.08 -8.55
C ALA A 98 4.48 -0.98 -7.06
N VAL A 99 3.38 -0.28 -6.71
CA VAL A 99 2.91 -0.07 -5.34
C VAL A 99 1.60 -0.81 -5.11
N ASP A 100 1.59 -1.77 -4.18
CA ASP A 100 0.42 -2.61 -3.89
C ASP A 100 -0.85 -1.82 -3.56
N ALA A 101 -0.74 -0.75 -2.76
CA ALA A 101 -1.87 0.10 -2.38
C ALA A 101 -2.47 0.86 -3.58
N GLN A 102 -1.64 1.33 -4.52
CA GLN A 102 -2.14 2.01 -5.71
C GLN A 102 -2.80 1.03 -6.66
N ARG A 103 -2.20 -0.16 -6.83
CA ARG A 103 -2.80 -1.24 -7.61
C ARG A 103 -4.15 -1.66 -7.04
N PHE A 104 -4.24 -1.81 -5.72
CA PHE A 104 -5.48 -2.10 -5.03
C PHE A 104 -6.53 -1.00 -5.26
N ARG A 105 -6.16 0.28 -5.07
CA ARG A 105 -7.04 1.43 -5.30
C ARG A 105 -7.60 1.42 -6.72
N ARG A 106 -6.75 1.22 -7.73
CA ARG A 106 -7.15 1.14 -9.15
C ARG A 106 -8.10 -0.03 -9.41
N LEU A 107 -7.87 -1.20 -8.80
CA LEU A 107 -8.76 -2.36 -8.95
C LEU A 107 -10.13 -2.11 -8.34
N VAL A 108 -10.20 -1.47 -7.18
CA VAL A 108 -11.47 -1.08 -6.53
C VAL A 108 -12.23 -0.06 -7.38
N GLU A 109 -11.54 0.96 -7.91
CA GLU A 109 -12.14 1.96 -8.81
C GLU A 109 -12.71 1.32 -10.08
N ARG A 110 -11.98 0.36 -10.68
CA ARG A 110 -12.45 -0.40 -11.85
C ARG A 110 -13.66 -1.26 -11.55
N ALA A 111 -13.67 -1.93 -10.40
CA ALA A 111 -14.81 -2.74 -9.98
C ALA A 111 -16.05 -1.86 -9.77
N ALA A 112 -15.90 -0.69 -9.15
CA ALA A 112 -16.99 0.26 -8.95
C ALA A 112 -17.51 0.87 -10.26
N ALA A 113 -16.64 1.04 -11.26
CA ALA A 113 -17.02 1.55 -12.58
C ALA A 113 -17.65 0.50 -13.50
N THR A 114 -17.60 -0.78 -13.11
CA THR A 114 -18.22 -1.87 -13.88
C THR A 114 -19.67 -2.02 -13.39
N PRO A 115 -20.67 -1.81 -14.25
CA PRO A 115 -22.05 -2.08 -13.89
C PRO A 115 -22.20 -3.55 -13.49
N ASP A 116 -22.84 -3.79 -12.34
CA ASP A 116 -23.10 -5.12 -11.84
C ASP A 116 -23.86 -5.95 -12.89
N PRO A 117 -23.33 -7.12 -13.34
CA PRO A 117 -24.06 -8.02 -14.23
C PRO A 117 -25.42 -8.47 -13.64
N LEU A 118 -25.58 -8.41 -12.31
CA LEU A 118 -26.81 -8.79 -11.61
C LEU A 118 -27.93 -7.74 -11.71
N VAL A 119 -27.68 -6.56 -12.29
CA VAL A 119 -28.75 -5.58 -12.58
C VAL A 119 -29.41 -5.83 -13.96
N ARG A 120 -29.03 -6.89 -14.67
CA ARG A 120 -29.55 -7.19 -16.01
C ARG A 120 -30.77 -8.12 -16.07
N ASP A 121 -31.61 -8.17 -15.03
CA ASP A 121 -32.92 -8.84 -15.14
C ASP A 121 -34.03 -8.28 -14.25
N ALA A 122 -34.00 -6.97 -13.97
CA ALA A 122 -35.22 -6.27 -13.60
C ALA A 122 -35.92 -5.81 -14.89
N ALA A 123 -36.65 -6.73 -15.52
CA ALA A 123 -37.62 -6.39 -16.55
C ALA A 123 -38.51 -5.21 -16.09
N PRO A 124 -38.89 -4.27 -16.97
CA PRO A 124 -39.83 -3.22 -16.61
C PRO A 124 -41.24 -3.81 -16.48
N GLY A 125 -41.53 -4.34 -15.30
CA GLY A 125 -42.86 -4.77 -14.88
C GLY A 125 -43.66 -3.55 -14.43
N ASP A 126 -44.76 -3.32 -15.14
CA ASP A 126 -45.68 -2.22 -15.01
C ASP A 126 -46.26 -2.04 -13.57
N ARG A 127 -46.41 -0.77 -13.19
CA ARG A 127 -47.36 -0.17 -12.22
C ARG A 127 -47.97 -1.07 -11.12
N THR A 128 -47.68 -0.75 -9.87
CA THR A 128 -48.73 -0.32 -8.89
C THR A 128 -48.11 0.39 -7.69
N SER A 129 -48.71 1.53 -7.36
CA SER A 129 -48.55 2.28 -6.12
C SER A 129 -48.83 1.40 -4.89
N THR A 130 -48.04 1.53 -3.83
CA THR A 130 -48.51 1.98 -2.50
C THR A 130 -47.30 2.18 -1.59
N GLY A 131 -47.24 3.34 -0.95
CA GLY A 131 -46.10 3.77 -0.16
C GLY A 131 -45.93 3.01 1.15
N ARG A 132 -44.68 3.03 1.64
CA ARG A 132 -44.35 3.41 3.02
C ARG A 132 -42.84 3.60 3.11
N ARG A 133 -42.43 4.75 3.65
CA ARG A 133 -41.07 4.92 4.17
C ARG A 133 -40.82 3.87 5.25
N ALA A 134 -39.71 3.17 5.15
CA ALA A 134 -38.99 2.66 6.31
C ALA A 134 -37.49 2.72 6.03
N ALA A 135 -36.79 3.39 6.94
CA ALA A 135 -35.33 3.46 7.05
C ALA A 135 -34.75 2.07 7.48
N PRO A 136 -33.43 1.92 7.57
CA PRO A 136 -32.74 0.66 7.30
C PRO A 136 -32.92 -0.36 8.44
N ALA A 137 -33.33 -1.58 8.09
CA ALA A 137 -33.19 -2.73 8.95
C ALA A 137 -31.75 -3.26 8.85
N THR A 138 -31.09 -3.30 10.00
CA THR A 138 -29.80 -3.94 10.24
C THR A 138 -29.78 -5.39 9.73
N ALA A 139 -29.11 -5.64 8.60
CA ALA A 139 -28.87 -6.97 8.09
C ALA A 139 -27.47 -7.46 8.50
N ARG A 140 -27.45 -8.01 9.72
CA ARG A 140 -26.74 -9.23 10.14
C ARG A 140 -25.79 -9.83 9.09
N ALA A 141 -24.50 -9.81 9.43
CA ALA A 141 -23.43 -10.54 8.78
C ALA A 141 -23.82 -12.00 8.54
N GLN A 142 -23.96 -12.38 7.26
CA GLN A 142 -23.92 -13.78 6.86
C GLN A 142 -22.48 -14.10 6.49
N ARG A 143 -21.89 -15.03 7.27
CA ARG A 143 -20.65 -15.73 6.96
C ARG A 143 -20.85 -16.49 5.64
N GLY A 144 -20.43 -15.88 4.54
CA GLY A 144 -20.08 -16.60 3.32
C GLY A 144 -18.63 -17.06 3.44
N ARG A 145 -18.45 -18.33 3.76
CA ARG A 145 -17.17 -19.05 3.64
C ARG A 145 -16.72 -18.94 2.18
N VAL A 146 -15.70 -18.12 1.92
CA VAL A 146 -15.00 -18.13 0.63
C VAL A 146 -13.89 -19.16 0.74
N GLU A 147 -14.17 -20.37 0.26
CA GLU A 147 -13.14 -21.37 -0.01
C GLU A 147 -12.37 -20.96 -1.27
N GLY A 148 -11.04 -20.87 -1.13
CA GLY A 148 -10.08 -21.24 -2.17
C GLY A 148 -9.89 -20.32 -3.38
N GLU A 149 -8.99 -19.35 -3.26
CA GLU A 149 -7.86 -19.24 -4.20
C GLU A 149 -6.74 -18.41 -3.56
N ALA A 150 -5.57 -19.03 -3.39
CA ALA A 150 -4.38 -18.35 -2.93
C ALA A 150 -3.92 -17.37 -4.02
N PRO A 151 -3.85 -16.05 -3.76
CA PRO A 151 -3.39 -15.11 -4.77
C PRO A 151 -1.96 -15.46 -5.22
N ARG A 152 -1.74 -15.42 -6.54
CA ARG A 152 -0.55 -15.85 -7.30
C ARG A 152 0.81 -15.23 -6.87
N TRP A 153 0.85 -14.44 -5.81
CA TRP A 153 2.06 -13.82 -5.26
C TRP A 153 2.44 -14.32 -3.85
N LEU A 154 1.68 -15.25 -3.26
CA LEU A 154 2.09 -15.95 -2.04
C LEU A 154 3.31 -16.83 -2.31
N PRO A 155 4.42 -16.71 -1.54
CA PRO A 155 5.49 -17.69 -1.60
C PRO A 155 5.00 -19.04 -1.06
N ALA A 156 5.41 -20.14 -1.70
CA ALA A 156 5.12 -21.50 -1.24
C ALA A 156 5.57 -21.67 0.24
N PRO A 157 4.80 -22.39 1.09
CA PRO A 157 5.20 -22.59 2.47
C PRO A 157 6.54 -23.33 2.51
N ALA A 158 7.50 -22.77 3.24
CA ALA A 158 8.79 -23.41 3.48
C ALA A 158 8.55 -24.76 4.16
N ARG A 159 8.94 -25.85 3.48
CA ARG A 159 8.97 -27.20 4.06
C ARG A 159 9.86 -27.17 5.31
N PRO A 160 9.44 -27.73 6.46
CA PRO A 160 10.33 -27.83 7.60
C PRO A 160 11.52 -28.72 7.24
N ALA A 161 12.73 -28.20 7.48
CA ALA A 161 13.96 -28.97 7.35
C ALA A 161 13.93 -30.13 8.35
N ARG A 162 14.02 -31.36 7.83
CA ARG A 162 14.23 -32.56 8.64
C ARG A 162 15.61 -32.45 9.28
N SER A 163 15.65 -32.26 10.60
CA SER A 163 16.88 -32.36 11.37
C SER A 163 17.26 -33.84 11.51
N THR A 164 18.26 -34.28 10.76
CA THR A 164 19.02 -35.49 11.08
C THR A 164 20.16 -35.09 12.00
N TRP A 165 20.01 -35.35 13.31
CA TRP A 165 21.13 -35.42 14.24
C TRP A 165 21.60 -36.87 14.31
N ALA A 166 22.76 -37.15 13.72
CA ALA A 166 23.68 -38.23 14.08
C ALA A 166 25.01 -37.48 14.34
N GLY A 167 25.71 -37.57 15.47
CA GLY A 167 25.97 -38.74 16.30
C GLY A 167 27.35 -39.27 15.92
N THR A 168 28.42 -38.71 16.49
CA THR A 168 29.69 -39.40 16.85
C THR A 168 30.42 -38.55 17.88
#